data_AF-A0A246GGT8-F1
#
_entry.id   AF-A0A246GGT8-F1
#
_cell.length_a   1.000
_cell.length_b   1.000
_cell.length_c   1.000
_cell.angle_alpha   90.00
_cell.angle_beta   90.00
_cell.angle_gamma   90.00
#
_symmetry.space_group_name_H-M   'P 1'
#
loop_
_entity.id
_entity.type
_entity.pdbx_description
1 polymer ?
#
loop_
_entity_poly.entity_id
_entity_poly.type
_entity_poly.pdbx_seq_one_letter_code
_entity_poly.pdbx_strand_id
1 'polypeptide(L)'
;MGRSGNPGFFGKIYYNVGYCDVSNWYSISSKWRYFDTISDKVDNDFEYTSAHELGHTILRKYGGKIYSFTHDDSSTILQNPTGNQSYIKQKNNSEINLMHYFKDDPSQSQYDYNLIVASERDSLSLIWLTKIIIKG
;
A
#
# COMPACT_ATOMS: atom_id res chain seq x y z
N MET A 1 9.20 6.04 -14.45
CA MET A 1 9.42 5.67 -13.03
C MET A 1 8.51 4.52 -12.63
N GLY A 2 8.94 3.66 -11.71
CA GLY A 2 8.08 2.63 -11.13
C GLY A 2 7.40 3.16 -9.87
N ARG A 3 6.08 2.99 -9.76
CA ARG A 3 5.51 2.69 -8.43
C ARG A 3 5.88 1.24 -8.12
N SER A 4 5.92 0.87 -6.84
CA SER A 4 6.16 -0.51 -6.43
C SER A 4 5.34 -1.44 -7.33
N GLY A 5 6.03 -2.34 -8.02
CA GLY A 5 5.44 -3.13 -9.08
C GLY A 5 6.30 -4.35 -9.33
N ASN A 6 6.09 -5.41 -8.56
CA ASN A 6 6.32 -6.76 -9.02
C ASN A 6 5.34 -7.73 -8.33
N PRO A 7 4.49 -8.45 -9.09
CA PRO A 7 3.62 -9.46 -8.52
C PRO A 7 4.47 -10.61 -7.99
N GLY A 8 4.59 -10.69 -6.66
CA GLY A 8 5.03 -11.91 -5.99
C GLY A 8 6.47 -11.98 -5.46
N PHE A 9 7.30 -10.94 -5.62
CA PHE A 9 8.67 -10.92 -5.08
C PHE A 9 9.16 -9.48 -4.93
N PHE A 10 9.35 -9.00 -3.69
CA PHE A 10 9.79 -7.65 -3.30
C PHE A 10 9.74 -6.63 -4.43
N GLY A 11 8.59 -5.94 -4.56
CA GLY A 11 8.53 -4.75 -5.39
C GLY A 11 9.63 -3.79 -4.95
N LYS A 12 10.49 -3.36 -5.88
CA LYS A 12 11.42 -2.28 -5.57
C LYS A 12 10.58 -1.06 -5.18
N ILE A 13 10.84 -0.52 -4.00
CA ILE A 13 10.21 0.72 -3.52
C ILE A 13 11.09 1.88 -4.00
N TYR A 14 10.45 2.94 -4.50
CA TYR A 14 11.14 4.10 -5.05
C TYR A 14 10.69 5.36 -4.34
N TYR A 15 11.66 6.21 -3.96
CA TYR A 15 11.44 7.55 -3.45
C TYR A 15 11.70 8.55 -4.59
N ASN A 16 10.64 9.05 -5.22
CA ASN A 16 10.73 9.80 -6.48
C ASN A 16 10.50 11.31 -6.24
N VAL A 17 11.58 12.07 -6.06
CA VAL A 17 11.56 13.54 -5.99
C VAL A 17 12.31 14.13 -7.19
N GLY A 18 11.75 15.19 -7.79
CA GLY A 18 12.31 15.85 -8.96
C GLY A 18 11.62 15.48 -10.27
N TYR A 19 12.28 15.77 -11.40
CA TYR A 19 11.73 15.47 -12.72
C TYR A 19 11.72 13.96 -12.99
N CYS A 20 10.51 13.44 -13.16
CA CYS A 20 10.25 12.03 -13.37
C CYS A 20 9.52 11.80 -14.70
N ASP A 21 10.00 10.86 -15.52
CA ASP A 21 9.27 10.39 -16.69
C ASP A 21 8.12 9.46 -16.28
N VAL A 22 6.90 9.90 -16.54
CA VAL A 22 5.64 9.19 -16.25
C VAL A 22 4.99 8.60 -17.51
N SER A 23 5.73 8.51 -18.61
CA SER A 23 5.29 7.93 -19.89
C SER A 23 4.67 6.53 -19.75
N ASN A 24 5.33 5.64 -19.00
CA ASN A 24 4.87 4.27 -18.76
C ASN A 24 3.67 4.15 -17.81
N TRP A 25 3.20 5.25 -17.20
CA TRP A 25 2.07 5.22 -16.26
C TRP A 25 0.71 5.38 -16.95
N TYR A 26 0.64 6.15 -18.04
CA TYR A 26 -0.62 6.49 -18.72
C TYR A 26 -0.69 6.02 -20.18
N SER A 27 0.27 5.22 -20.67
CA SER A 27 0.39 4.84 -22.09
C SER A 27 0.38 6.03 -23.06
N ILE A 28 0.94 7.16 -22.63
CA ILE A 28 1.08 8.38 -23.41
C ILE A 28 2.58 8.63 -23.62
N SER A 29 2.95 9.14 -24.79
CA SER A 29 4.32 9.56 -25.15
C SER A 29 5.09 10.24 -24.01
N SER A 30 6.43 10.12 -24.02
CA SER A 30 7.37 10.73 -23.05
C SER A 30 6.82 11.98 -22.36
N LYS A 31 6.49 11.88 -21.06
CA LYS A 31 5.89 12.95 -20.27
C LYS A 31 6.67 13.08 -18.98
N TRP A 32 7.47 14.13 -18.88
CA TRP A 32 8.19 14.48 -17.66
C TRP A 32 7.28 15.30 -16.75
N ARG A 33 7.24 14.96 -15.46
CA ARG A 33 6.57 15.75 -14.42
C ARG A 33 7.53 15.94 -13.25
N TYR A 34 7.56 17.14 -12.69
CA TYR A 34 8.26 17.38 -11.44
C TYR A 34 7.41 16.87 -10.27
N PHE A 35 8.01 16.10 -9.36
CA PHE A 35 7.40 15.65 -8.12
C PHE A 35 8.07 16.30 -6.92
N ASP A 36 7.27 16.76 -5.96
CA ASP A 36 7.77 17.32 -4.70
C ASP A 36 7.11 16.71 -3.46
N THR A 37 7.77 16.86 -2.32
CA THR A 37 7.36 16.22 -1.06
C THR A 37 6.05 16.75 -0.50
N ILE A 38 5.64 17.98 -0.84
CA ILE A 38 4.45 18.64 -0.29
C ILE A 38 3.23 18.39 -1.17
N SER A 39 3.28 18.82 -2.44
CA SER A 39 2.13 18.78 -3.35
C SER A 39 1.78 17.36 -3.78
N ASP A 40 2.81 16.53 -3.98
CA ASP A 40 2.66 15.16 -4.43
C ASP A 40 2.82 14.14 -3.30
N LYS A 41 3.02 14.62 -2.07
CA LYS A 41 3.07 13.83 -0.83
C LYS A 41 4.04 12.65 -0.92
N VAL A 42 5.19 12.85 -1.58
CA VAL A 42 6.14 11.77 -1.89
C VAL A 42 6.63 11.04 -0.64
N ASP A 43 6.87 11.76 0.46
CA ASP A 43 7.24 11.16 1.76
C ASP A 43 6.17 10.17 2.23
N ASN A 44 4.91 10.61 2.27
CA ASN A 44 3.79 9.78 2.72
C ASN A 44 3.54 8.59 1.79
N ASP A 45 3.63 8.77 0.46
CA ASP A 45 3.46 7.67 -0.50
C ASP A 45 4.55 6.61 -0.33
N PHE A 46 5.79 7.04 -0.09
CA PHE A 46 6.91 6.15 0.16
C PHE A 46 6.74 5.37 1.46
N GLU A 47 6.38 6.05 2.56
CA GLU A 47 6.11 5.41 3.85
C GLU A 47 4.95 4.41 3.77
N TYR A 48 3.84 4.82 3.17
CA TYR A 48 2.67 3.98 2.90
C TYR A 48 3.04 2.71 2.13
N THR A 49 3.71 2.88 0.99
CA THR A 49 4.12 1.76 0.13
C THR A 49 5.09 0.84 0.87
N SER A 50 6.03 1.42 1.62
CA SER A 50 7.00 0.64 2.39
C SER A 50 6.32 -0.20 3.47
N ALA A 51 5.38 0.40 4.22
CA ALA A 51 4.64 -0.28 5.26
C ALA A 51 3.77 -1.41 4.68
N HIS A 52 3.11 -1.17 3.55
CA HIS A 52 2.29 -2.17 2.86
C HIS A 52 3.11 -3.38 2.40
N GLU A 53 4.25 -3.16 1.74
CA GLU A 53 5.13 -4.24 1.26
C GLU A 53 5.82 -5.00 2.41
N LEU A 54 6.16 -4.30 3.50
CA LEU A 54 6.64 -4.91 4.72
C LEU A 54 5.55 -5.83 5.31
N GLY A 55 4.30 -5.38 5.36
CA GLY A 55 3.15 -6.16 5.79
C GLY A 55 3.02 -7.46 5.00
N HIS A 56 3.05 -7.38 3.66
CA HIS A 56 3.06 -8.57 2.80
C HIS A 56 4.23 -9.51 3.10
N THR A 57 5.43 -8.98 3.36
CA THR A 57 6.61 -9.79 3.69
C THR A 57 6.42 -10.60 4.97
N ILE A 58 5.90 -9.97 6.02
CA ILE A 58 5.64 -10.60 7.31
C ILE A 58 4.53 -11.64 7.16
N LEU A 59 3.40 -11.26 6.58
CA LEU A 59 2.26 -12.15 6.37
C LEU A 59 2.64 -13.37 5.53
N ARG A 60 3.48 -13.19 4.51
CA ARG A 60 3.96 -14.31 3.71
C ARG A 60 4.87 -15.24 4.49
N LYS A 61 5.72 -14.70 5.37
CA LYS A 61 6.65 -15.48 6.18
C LYS A 61 5.93 -16.34 7.23
N TYR A 62 4.86 -15.82 7.85
CA TYR A 62 4.21 -16.46 9.00
C TYR A 62 2.80 -17.00 8.72
N GLY A 63 2.04 -16.39 7.81
CA GLY A 63 0.70 -16.82 7.39
C GLY A 63 0.65 -17.52 6.03
N GLY A 64 1.75 -17.48 5.26
CA GLY A 64 1.84 -18.11 3.95
C GLY A 64 1.43 -17.21 2.79
N LYS A 65 1.79 -17.62 1.57
CA LYS A 65 1.69 -16.79 0.36
C LYS A 65 0.25 -16.44 -0.05
N ILE A 66 -0.70 -17.36 0.10
CA ILE A 66 -2.10 -17.10 -0.28
C ILE A 66 -2.68 -16.05 0.67
N TYR A 67 -2.51 -16.26 1.97
CA TYR A 67 -2.98 -15.35 3.00
C TYR A 67 -2.42 -13.94 2.80
N SER A 68 -1.12 -13.79 2.50
CA SER A 68 -0.53 -12.47 2.28
C SER A 68 -1.19 -11.64 1.16
N PHE A 69 -1.84 -12.28 0.18
CA PHE A 69 -2.52 -11.57 -0.92
C PHE A 69 -4.02 -11.39 -0.70
N THR A 70 -4.65 -12.29 0.05
CA THR A 70 -6.12 -12.35 0.15
C THR A 70 -6.67 -11.94 1.51
N HIS A 71 -5.84 -11.63 2.52
CA HIS A 71 -6.31 -11.51 3.91
C HIS A 71 -7.20 -10.29 4.20
N ASP A 72 -7.22 -9.28 3.32
CA ASP A 72 -8.06 -8.09 3.45
C ASP A 72 -9.11 -7.96 2.32
N ASP A 73 -9.60 -9.10 1.81
CA ASP A 73 -10.54 -9.18 0.67
C ASP A 73 -10.05 -8.49 -0.62
N SER A 74 -8.75 -8.23 -0.66
CA SER A 74 -8.25 -7.10 -1.40
C SER A 74 -7.76 -7.43 -2.81
N SER A 75 -7.44 -8.70 -3.10
CA SER A 75 -6.99 -9.09 -4.43
C SER A 75 -7.01 -10.61 -4.70
N THR A 76 -7.06 -10.99 -5.98
CA THR A 76 -6.58 -12.30 -6.44
C THR A 76 -5.05 -12.39 -6.27
N ILE A 77 -4.46 -13.59 -6.45
CA ILE A 77 -2.99 -13.82 -6.40
C ILE A 77 -2.16 -12.82 -7.23
N LEU A 78 -2.77 -12.11 -8.18
CA LEU A 78 -2.16 -11.09 -9.04
C LEU A 78 -2.32 -9.63 -8.55
N GLN A 79 -2.76 -9.36 -7.31
CA GLN A 79 -2.95 -7.99 -6.80
C GLN A 79 -3.93 -7.12 -7.62
N ASN A 80 -4.84 -7.75 -8.38
CA ASN A 80 -5.96 -7.02 -9.00
C ASN A 80 -7.03 -6.80 -7.94
N PRO A 81 -7.52 -5.55 -7.73
CA PRO A 81 -8.56 -5.27 -6.75
C PRO A 81 -9.79 -6.13 -7.06
N THR A 82 -10.03 -7.11 -6.19
CA THR A 82 -11.29 -7.85 -6.17
C THR A 82 -12.34 -7.12 -5.33
N GLY A 83 -11.92 -6.10 -4.58
CA GLY A 83 -12.76 -5.29 -3.72
C GLY A 83 -13.78 -4.49 -4.52
N ASN A 84 -15.07 -4.71 -4.24
CA ASN A 84 -16.15 -3.84 -4.71
C ASN A 84 -16.17 -2.45 -4.01
N GLN A 85 -15.29 -2.27 -3.01
CA GLN A 85 -15.23 -1.10 -2.14
C GLN A 85 -14.57 0.09 -2.83
N SER A 86 -15.06 1.28 -2.51
CA SER A 86 -14.60 2.54 -3.10
C SER A 86 -13.86 3.37 -2.08
N TYR A 87 -12.68 3.89 -2.46
CA TYR A 87 -11.86 4.75 -1.62
C TYR A 87 -12.65 5.95 -1.12
N ILE A 88 -13.35 6.63 -2.04
CA ILE A 88 -14.15 7.83 -1.72
C ILE A 88 -15.26 7.51 -0.71
N LYS A 89 -15.87 6.33 -0.80
CA LYS A 89 -16.89 5.91 0.16
C LYS A 89 -16.29 5.62 1.53
N GLN A 90 -15.13 4.97 1.62
CA GLN A 90 -14.52 4.62 2.90
C GLN A 90 -13.91 5.84 3.58
N LYS A 91 -13.21 6.69 2.82
CA LYS A 91 -12.63 7.96 3.29
C LYS A 91 -13.61 8.82 4.09
N ASN A 92 -14.87 8.88 3.66
CA ASN A 92 -15.88 9.73 4.30
C ASN A 92 -16.51 9.13 5.56
N ASN A 93 -16.22 7.86 5.89
CA ASN A 93 -16.93 7.13 6.94
C ASN A 93 -16.01 6.58 8.05
N SER A 94 -14.74 6.26 7.77
CA SER A 94 -13.87 5.60 8.74
C SER A 94 -12.38 5.68 8.39
N GLU A 95 -11.56 5.15 9.29
CA GLU A 95 -10.19 4.75 8.99
C GLU A 95 -10.15 3.73 7.84
N ILE A 96 -9.00 3.68 7.16
CA ILE A 96 -8.73 2.85 6.00
C ILE A 96 -7.59 1.88 6.36
N ASN A 97 -7.83 0.59 6.14
CA ASN A 97 -6.80 -0.42 6.37
C ASN A 97 -5.64 -0.22 5.38
N LEU A 98 -4.41 -0.16 5.90
CA LEU A 98 -3.16 -0.08 5.13
C LEU A 98 -3.06 -1.14 4.03
N MET A 99 -3.61 -2.33 4.27
CA MET A 99 -3.51 -3.46 3.34
C MET A 99 -4.62 -3.48 2.27
N HIS A 100 -5.54 -2.51 2.27
CA HIS A 100 -6.68 -2.48 1.37
C HIS A 100 -6.36 -1.86 0.01
N TYR A 101 -6.80 -2.51 -1.06
CA TYR A 101 -6.77 -2.08 -2.45
C TYR A 101 -8.18 -1.71 -2.88
N PHE A 102 -8.38 -0.45 -3.23
CA PHE A 102 -9.65 0.06 -3.74
C PHE A 102 -9.78 -0.12 -5.24
N LYS A 103 -11.01 -0.23 -5.74
CA LYS A 103 -11.27 -0.26 -7.19
C LYS A 103 -10.99 1.08 -7.89
N ASP A 104 -11.15 2.17 -7.14
CA ASP A 104 -10.96 3.56 -7.54
C ASP A 104 -9.83 4.19 -6.71
N ASP A 105 -8.77 3.41 -6.48
CA ASP A 105 -7.61 3.82 -5.72
C ASP A 105 -7.03 5.12 -6.30
N PRO A 106 -6.99 6.22 -5.53
CA PRO A 106 -6.69 7.51 -6.10
C PRO A 106 -5.18 7.66 -6.35
N SER A 107 -4.83 8.72 -7.08
CA SER A 107 -3.41 9.09 -7.20
C SER A 107 -2.82 9.48 -5.85
N GLN A 108 -1.49 9.32 -5.68
CA GLN A 108 -0.77 9.61 -4.43
C GLN A 108 -1.10 10.99 -3.83
N SER A 109 -1.25 12.03 -4.66
CA SER A 109 -1.52 13.38 -4.19
C SER A 109 -2.93 13.53 -3.60
N GLN A 110 -3.89 12.71 -4.08
CA GLN A 110 -5.29 12.71 -3.66
C GLN A 110 -5.56 11.79 -2.46
N TYR A 111 -4.62 10.90 -2.16
CA TYR A 111 -4.70 9.99 -1.03
C TYR A 111 -4.59 10.76 0.30
N ASP A 112 -5.38 10.34 1.28
CA ASP A 112 -5.42 10.90 2.62
C ASP A 112 -4.73 9.95 3.60
N TYR A 113 -3.41 10.11 3.70
CA TYR A 113 -2.57 9.21 4.46
C TYR A 113 -2.86 9.23 5.97
N ASN A 114 -3.49 10.29 6.49
CA ASN A 114 -3.85 10.39 7.91
C ASN A 114 -4.94 9.40 8.34
N LEU A 115 -5.70 8.86 7.39
CA LEU A 115 -6.74 7.86 7.67
C LEU A 115 -6.19 6.44 7.63
N ILE A 116 -4.92 6.24 7.30
CA ILE A 116 -4.35 4.92 7.11
C ILE A 116 -3.88 4.33 8.43
N VAL A 117 -4.41 3.16 8.72
CA VAL A 117 -4.10 2.41 9.94
C VAL A 117 -3.82 0.95 9.60
N ALA A 118 -2.94 0.31 10.37
CA ALA A 118 -2.82 -1.14 10.32
C ALA A 118 -4.10 -1.77 10.90
N SER A 119 -4.59 -2.84 10.29
CA SER A 119 -5.75 -3.56 10.84
C SER A 119 -5.47 -4.04 12.27
N GLU A 120 -6.51 -4.08 13.11
CA GLU A 120 -6.40 -4.60 14.47
C GLU A 120 -5.83 -6.03 14.46
N ARG A 121 -6.30 -6.87 13.53
CA ARG A 121 -5.84 -8.26 13.38
C ARG A 121 -4.35 -8.35 13.05
N ASP A 122 -3.86 -7.54 12.12
CA ASP A 122 -2.44 -7.54 11.73
C ASP A 122 -1.58 -7.02 12.90
N SER A 123 -2.03 -5.97 13.59
CA SER A 123 -1.36 -5.42 14.76
C SER A 123 -1.26 -6.45 15.91
N LEU A 124 -2.36 -7.13 16.22
CA LEU A 124 -2.38 -8.21 17.23
C LEU A 124 -1.51 -9.39 16.82
N SER A 125 -1.46 -9.74 15.54
CA SER A 125 -0.60 -10.81 15.02
C SER A 125 0.87 -10.45 15.17
N LEU A 126 1.25 -9.19 14.91
CA LEU A 126 2.60 -8.69 15.13
C LEU A 126 2.99 -8.77 16.62
N ILE A 127 2.12 -8.30 17.50
CA ILE A 127 2.33 -8.40 18.96
C ILE A 127 2.50 -9.87 19.36
N TRP A 128 1.66 -10.77 18.86
CA TRP A 128 1.79 -12.19 19.13
C TRP A 128 3.16 -12.76 18.66
N LEU A 129 3.63 -12.36 17.48
CA LEU A 129 4.92 -12.79 16.94
C LEU A 129 6.13 -12.32 17.78
N THR A 130 6.01 -11.20 18.48
CA THR A 130 7.09 -10.73 19.38
C THR A 130 7.26 -11.61 20.61
N LYS A 131 6.34 -12.56 20.87
CA LYS A 131 6.35 -13.43 22.05
C LYS A 131 6.50 -12.66 23.36
N ILE A 132 5.91 -11.46 23.44
CA ILE A 132 5.92 -10.64 24.65
C ILE A 132 5.38 -11.47 25.81
N ILE A 133 6.14 -11.49 26.91
CA ILE A 133 5.74 -12.11 28.17
C ILE A 133 5.19 -10.98 29.04
N ILE A 134 3.87 -10.96 29.24
CA ILE A 134 3.25 -10.03 30.18
C ILE A 134 3.44 -10.60 31.58
N LYS A 135 4.27 -9.94 32.39
CA LYS A 135 4.39 -10.25 33.82
C LYS A 135 3.40 -9.39 34.58
N GLY A 136 2.44 -10.03 35.24
CA GLY A 136 1.56 -9.43 36.23
C GLY A 136 2.13 -9.53 37.63
#